data_AF-A0A2H6JD33-F1
#
_entry.id   AF-A0A2H6JD33-F1
#
_cell.length_a   1.000
_cell.length_b   1.000
_cell.length_c   1.000
_cell.angle_alpha   90.00
_cell.angle_beta   90.00
_cell.angle_gamma   90.00
#
_symmetry.space_group_name_H-M   'P 1'
#
loop_
_entity.id
_entity.type
_entity.pdbx_description
1 polymer ?
#
loop_
_entity_poly.entity_id
_entity_poly.type
_entity_poly.pdbx_seq_one_letter_code
_entity_poly.pdbx_strand_id
1 'polypeptide(L)'
;MNRKQPYRHDFSGHCAPKARFLASHGTFNSFSVGVFQWIPKTKGGLKKSPVKYRIRGFVGNPEPVYARAREVCRMFDAGECPSTKSELIT
;
A
#
# COMPACT_ATOMS: atom_id res chain seq x y z
N MET A 1 -0.31 9.03 -14.19
CA MET A 1 -0.96 9.64 -13.01
C MET A 1 -2.37 9.08 -12.90
N ASN A 2 -2.64 8.09 -12.03
CA ASN A 2 -4.01 7.64 -11.79
C ASN A 2 -4.77 8.75 -11.04
N ARG A 3 -5.85 9.25 -11.64
CA ARG A 3 -6.72 10.27 -11.03
C ARG A 3 -7.34 9.66 -9.77
N LYS A 4 -7.25 10.35 -8.64
CA LYS A 4 -7.93 9.97 -7.40
C LYS A 4 -9.44 10.00 -7.66
N GLN A 5 -10.08 8.84 -7.64
CA GLN A 5 -11.50 8.72 -7.90
C GLN A 5 -12.23 8.25 -6.64
N PRO A 6 -13.45 8.74 -6.38
CA PRO A 6 -14.24 8.27 -5.25
C PRO A 6 -14.48 6.76 -5.36
N TYR A 7 -14.43 6.09 -4.22
CA TYR A 7 -14.64 4.64 -4.03
C TYR A 7 -13.59 3.74 -4.70
N ARG A 8 -12.60 4.30 -5.40
CA ARG A 8 -11.46 3.54 -5.94
C ARG A 8 -10.39 3.29 -4.89
N HIS A 9 -9.66 2.20 -5.08
CA HIS A 9 -8.56 1.80 -4.22
C HIS A 9 -7.23 2.29 -4.75
N ASP A 10 -6.35 2.61 -3.83
CA ASP A 10 -4.99 3.09 -4.11
C ASP A 10 -4.08 2.63 -2.97
N PHE A 11 -2.78 2.75 -3.14
CA PHE A 11 -1.82 2.27 -2.15
C PHE A 11 -0.81 3.34 -1.76
N SER A 12 -0.33 3.29 -0.53
CA SER A 12 0.76 4.13 -0.07
C SER A 12 1.66 3.39 0.90
N GLY A 13 2.97 3.54 0.70
CA GLY A 13 3.99 2.97 1.58
C GLY A 13 4.31 3.87 2.77
N HIS A 14 4.57 3.26 3.91
CA HIS A 14 5.27 3.90 5.02
C HIS A 14 6.68 3.30 5.11
N CYS A 15 7.51 3.63 4.13
CA CYS A 15 8.97 3.57 4.21
C CYS A 15 9.52 4.30 2.98
N ALA A 16 9.68 5.62 3.07
CA ALA A 16 10.73 6.25 2.30
C ALA A 16 11.97 6.08 3.20
N PRO A 17 12.89 5.14 2.93
CA PRO A 17 14.14 5.13 3.64
C PRO A 17 14.83 6.44 3.27
N LYS A 18 14.69 7.47 4.11
CA LYS A 18 15.67 8.55 4.11
C LYS A 18 16.98 7.82 4.35
N ALA A 19 17.92 7.92 3.41
CA ALA A 19 19.19 7.21 3.34
C ALA A 19 20.05 7.24 4.64
N ARG A 20 19.61 7.95 5.68
CA ARG A 20 20.25 8.10 6.99
C ARG A 20 20.00 6.96 7.99
N PHE A 21 19.09 6.02 7.71
CA PHE A 21 18.82 4.88 8.63
C PHE A 21 19.43 3.54 8.20
N LEU A 22 20.32 3.53 7.20
CA LEU A 22 21.03 2.31 6.76
C LEU A 22 22.20 1.91 7.68
N ALA A 23 22.45 2.65 8.76
CA ALA A 23 23.66 2.49 9.59
C ALA A 23 23.44 1.80 10.95
N SER A 24 22.30 1.17 11.21
CA SER A 24 22.04 0.51 12.50
C SER A 24 21.69 -0.97 12.31
N HIS A 25 22.72 -1.80 12.40
CA HIS A 25 22.71 -3.20 12.86
C HIS A 25 21.52 -4.09 12.47
N GLY A 26 21.69 -4.84 11.37
CA GLY A 26 21.33 -6.27 11.33
C GLY A 26 19.86 -6.70 11.34
N THR A 27 18.89 -5.82 11.18
CA THR A 27 17.46 -6.19 11.33
C THR A 27 16.59 -5.77 10.15
N PHE A 28 16.22 -6.75 9.32
CA PHE A 28 15.13 -6.75 8.34
C PHE A 28 14.95 -5.49 7.48
N ASN A 29 15.65 -5.43 6.33
CA ASN A 29 15.42 -4.47 5.24
C ASN A 29 14.06 -4.71 4.56
N SER A 30 12.95 -4.61 5.28
CA SER A 30 11.59 -4.75 4.74
C SER A 30 10.82 -3.44 4.85
N PHE A 31 9.99 -3.17 3.86
CA PHE A 31 9.03 -2.08 3.87
C PHE A 31 7.62 -2.60 3.70
N SER A 32 6.65 -1.73 3.98
CA SER A 32 5.25 -2.06 3.81
C SER A 32 4.47 -1.00 3.04
N VAL A 33 3.52 -1.49 2.27
CA VAL A 33 2.55 -0.71 1.48
C VAL A 33 1.15 -1.04 1.97
N GLY A 34 0.38 -0.01 2.31
CA GLY A 34 -1.02 -0.14 2.70
C GLY A 34 -1.95 0.26 1.56
N VAL A 35 -2.89 -0.62 1.22
CA VAL A 35 -4.00 -0.36 0.29
C VAL A 35 -5.16 0.25 1.07
N PHE A 36 -5.72 1.33 0.53
CA PHE A 36 -6.83 2.09 1.10
C PHE A 36 -7.83 2.45 0.01
N GLN A 37 -9.02 2.89 0.41
CA GLN A 37 -10.06 3.39 -0.50
C GLN A 37 -10.17 4.92 -0.38
N TRP A 38 -10.39 5.59 -1.50
CA TRP A 38 -10.74 7.01 -1.51
C TRP A 38 -12.22 7.19 -1.14
N ILE A 39 -12.48 7.78 0.02
CA ILE A 39 -13.84 8.05 0.51
C ILE A 39 -14.17 9.54 0.27
N PRO A 40 -15.30 9.88 -0.34
CA PRO A 40 -15.72 11.28 -0.48
C PRO A 40 -15.98 11.93 0.88
N LYS A 41 -15.61 13.20 1.01
CA LYS A 41 -15.94 14.02 2.18
C LYS A 41 -17.23 14.78 1.92
N THR A 42 -18.02 15.01 2.97
CA THR A 42 -19.26 15.79 2.92
C THR A 42 -19.07 17.21 2.37
N LYS A 43 -17.91 17.84 2.63
CA LYS A 43 -17.57 19.20 2.18
C LYS A 43 -16.70 19.24 0.91
N GLY A 44 -16.70 18.18 0.12
CA GLY A 44 -15.89 18.06 -1.09
C GLY A 44 -14.48 17.50 -0.86
N GLY A 45 -13.93 16.88 -1.91
CA GLY A 45 -12.64 16.20 -1.89
C GLY A 45 -12.69 14.74 -1.39
N LEU A 46 -11.54 14.08 -1.41
CA LEU A 46 -11.39 12.66 -1.05
C LEU A 46 -10.50 12.51 0.18
N LYS A 47 -10.85 11.59 1.10
CA LYS A 47 -10.00 11.14 2.21
C LYS A 47 -9.58 9.69 1.99
N LYS A 48 -8.45 9.31 2.58
CA LYS A 48 -8.06 7.90 2.66
C LYS A 48 -8.90 7.21 3.73
N SER A 49 -9.41 6.02 3.43
CA SER A 49 -9.96 5.11 4.42
C SER A 49 -8.85 4.58 5.34
N PRO A 50 -9.21 3.90 6.45
CA PRO A 50 -8.28 2.98 7.10
C PRO A 50 -7.69 1.99 6.08
N VAL A 51 -6.47 1.54 6.33
CA VAL A 51 -5.80 0.54 5.49
C VAL A 51 -6.62 -0.75 5.51
N LYS A 52 -7.06 -1.20 4.33
CA LYS A 52 -7.81 -2.44 4.15
C LYS A 52 -6.90 -3.66 4.03
N TYR A 53 -5.72 -3.46 3.44
CA TYR A 53 -4.76 -4.53 3.18
C TYR A 53 -3.31 -4.02 3.23
N ARG A 54 -2.39 -4.82 3.77
CA ARG A 54 -0.97 -4.43 3.91
C ARG A 54 -0.04 -5.47 3.30
N ILE A 55 0.81 -5.03 2.39
CA ILE A 55 1.82 -5.86 1.72
C ILE A 55 3.16 -5.49 2.32
N ARG A 56 3.98 -6.48 2.69
CA ARG A 56 5.34 -6.31 3.20
C ARG A 56 6.32 -6.98 2.26
N GLY A 57 7.49 -6.40 2.04
CA GLY A 57 8.55 -7.06 1.28
C GLY A 57 9.90 -6.34 1.40
N PHE A 58 10.93 -6.86 0.75
CA PHE A 58 12.29 -6.35 0.90
C PHE A 58 12.50 -4.99 0.22
N VAL A 59 13.18 -4.07 0.92
CA VAL A 59 13.58 -2.75 0.39
C VAL A 59 14.52 -2.89 -0.80
N GLY A 60 15.36 -3.93 -0.81
CA GLY A 60 16.27 -4.23 -1.92
C GLY A 60 15.57 -4.70 -3.20
N ASN A 61 14.31 -5.11 -3.11
CA ASN A 61 13.49 -5.49 -4.27
C ASN A 61 12.05 -4.97 -4.10
N PRO A 62 11.81 -3.68 -4.34
CA PRO A 62 10.50 -3.07 -4.06
C PRO A 62 9.46 -3.31 -5.16
N GLU A 63 9.89 -3.69 -6.37
CA GLU A 63 8.99 -3.83 -7.51
C GLU A 63 7.89 -4.88 -7.29
N PRO A 64 8.17 -6.08 -6.74
CA PRO A 64 7.14 -7.05 -6.38
C PRO A 64 6.08 -6.48 -5.43
N VAL A 65 6.47 -5.61 -4.49
CA VAL A 65 5.55 -5.02 -3.51
C VAL A 65 4.59 -4.06 -4.20
N TYR A 66 5.11 -3.23 -5.10
CA TYR A 66 4.27 -2.31 -5.86
C TYR A 66 3.42 -3.02 -6.92
N ALA A 67 3.94 -4.05 -7.58
CA ALA A 67 3.19 -4.87 -8.51
C ALA A 67 1.99 -5.53 -7.83
N ARG A 68 2.24 -6.14 -6.67
CA ARG A 68 1.19 -6.75 -5.87
C ARG A 68 0.20 -5.72 -5.33
N ALA A 69 0.66 -4.55 -4.91
CA ALA A 69 -0.23 -3.48 -4.46
C ALA A 69 -1.18 -3.01 -5.57
N ARG A 70 -0.68 -2.90 -6.82
CA ARG A 70 -1.52 -2.60 -8.00
C ARG A 70 -2.57 -3.67 -8.26
N GLU A 71 -2.19 -4.94 -8.14
CA GLU A 71 -3.10 -6.08 -8.30
C GLU A 71 -4.19 -6.06 -7.23
N VAL A 72 -3.83 -5.91 -5.96
CA VAL A 72 -4.77 -5.85 -4.85
C VAL A 72 -5.74 -4.67 -4.99
N CYS A 73 -5.28 -3.51 -5.46
CA CYS A 73 -6.18 -2.39 -5.79
C CYS A 73 -7.23 -2.77 -6.86
N ARG A 74 -6.83 -3.52 -7.91
CA ARG A 74 -7.76 -3.98 -8.95
C ARG A 74 -8.77 -4.99 -8.40
N MET A 75 -8.33 -5.92 -7.56
CA MET A 75 -9.21 -6.88 -6.88
C MET A 75 -10.27 -6.16 -6.05
N PHE A 76 -9.85 -5.24 -5.18
CA PHE A 76 -10.80 -4.47 -4.37
C PHE A 76 -11.75 -3.60 -5.19
N ASP A 77 -11.27 -3.03 -6.30
CA ASP A 77 -12.12 -2.29 -7.24
C ASP A 77 -13.12 -3.19 -7.99
N ALA A 78 -12.79 -4.46 -8.19
CA ALA A 78 -13.70 -5.48 -8.75
C ALA A 78 -14.68 -6.03 -7.69
N GLY A 79 -14.56 -5.62 -6.42
CA GLY A 79 -15.37 -6.12 -5.31
C GLY A 79 -14.82 -7.38 -4.64
N GLU A 80 -13.66 -7.86 -5.08
CA GLU A 80 -12.98 -8.98 -4.46
C GLU A 80 -12.29 -8.55 -3.17
N CYS A 81 -12.50 -9.32 -2.11
CA CYS A 81 -11.89 -9.09 -0.81
C CYS A 81 -10.99 -10.27 -0.46
N PRO A 82 -9.68 -10.08 -0.33
CA PRO A 82 -8.79 -11.13 0.18
C PRO A 82 -9.25 -11.57 1.57
N SER A 83 -9.09 -12.86 1.88
CA SER A 83 -9.45 -13.40 3.20
C SER A 83 -8.55 -12.89 4.34
N THR A 84 -7.34 -12.44 4.01
CA THR A 84 -6.36 -11.90 4.96
C THR A 84 -6.29 -10.37 4.89
N LYS A 85 -5.76 -9.74 5.95
CA LYS A 85 -5.55 -8.28 6.01
C LYS A 85 -4.11 -7.87 5.67
N SER A 86 -3.20 -8.84 5.52
CA SER A 86 -1.81 -8.58 5.17
C SER A 86 -1.11 -9.80 4.57
N GLU A 87 -0.10 -9.56 3.74
CA GLU A 87 0.81 -10.57 3.21
C GLU A 87 2.27 -10.10 3.24
N LEU A 88 3.19 -11.06 3.28
CA LEU A 88 4.62 -10.87 3.13
C LEU A 88 5.04 -11.49 1.81
N ILE A 89 5.73 -10.72 0.99
CA ILE A 89 6.36 -11.19 -0.24
C ILE A 89 7.88 -11.11 -0.07
N THR A 90 8.55 -12.19 -0.43
CA THR A 90 10.01 -12.37 -0.31
C THR A 90 10.66 -12.37 -1.68
#